data_AF-A0A2D4LBY9-F1
#
_entry.id   AF-A0A2D4LBY9-F1
#
_cell.length_a   1.000
_cell.length_b   1.000
_cell.length_c   1.000
_cell.angle_alpha   90.00
_cell.angle_beta   90.00
_cell.angle_gamma   90.00
#
_symmetry.space_group_name_H-M   'P 1'
#
loop_
_entity.id
_entity.type
_entity.pdbx_description
1 polymer ?
#
loop_
_entity_poly.entity_id
_entity_poly.type
_entity_poly.pdbx_seq_one_letter_code
_entity_poly.pdbx_strand_id
1 'polypeptide(L)'
;EFTKGLDLKGCKVFLDCAVCKKSKSKAAAIPKHATCLSSRIFDLVHIDIVGPFAPSFGGKKYFLTIVDNYSRFGYVYLLKEKSETFQTFKDFASLVYNQHSVNIARIQ
;
A
#
# COMPACT_ATOMS: atom_id res chain seq x y z
N GLU A 1 -22.04 -16.94 -0.16
CA GLU A 1 -23.49 -17.04 -0.47
C GLU A 1 -23.89 -15.96 -1.46
N PHE A 2 -24.81 -16.28 -2.36
CA PHE A 2 -25.37 -15.35 -3.33
C PHE A 2 -26.38 -14.45 -2.60
N THR A 3 -26.32 -13.13 -2.78
CA THR A 3 -27.41 -12.26 -2.35
C THR A 3 -28.64 -12.61 -3.18
N LYS A 4 -29.68 -13.16 -2.55
CA LYS A 4 -30.98 -13.36 -3.18
C LYS A 4 -31.52 -11.97 -3.53
N GLY A 5 -31.44 -11.61 -4.82
CA GLY A 5 -32.04 -10.38 -5.32
C GLY A 5 -33.55 -10.35 -5.07
N LEU A 6 -34.13 -9.16 -5.08
CA LEU A 6 -35.56 -8.92 -4.89
C LEU A 6 -36.40 -9.79 -5.85
N ASP A 7 -37.23 -10.67 -5.30
CA ASP A 7 -38.13 -11.54 -6.06
C ASP A 7 -39.44 -10.81 -6.34
N LEU A 8 -39.53 -10.17 -7.52
CA LEU A 8 -40.74 -9.48 -7.96
C LEU A 8 -41.73 -10.51 -8.55
N LYS A 9 -42.61 -11.03 -7.70
CA LYS A 9 -43.64 -11.99 -8.12
C LYS A 9 -44.53 -11.38 -9.21
N GLY A 10 -44.63 -12.06 -10.35
CA GLY A 10 -45.51 -11.70 -11.47
C GLY A 10 -44.89 -10.84 -12.57
N CYS A 11 -43.66 -10.34 -12.41
CA CYS A 11 -42.97 -9.62 -13.46
C CYS A 11 -42.13 -10.58 -14.31
N LYS A 12 -42.70 -11.06 -15.43
CA LYS A 12 -41.98 -11.93 -16.40
C LYS A 12 -41.01 -11.16 -17.30
N VAL A 13 -40.89 -9.85 -17.13
CA VAL A 13 -39.98 -9.02 -17.92
C VAL A 13 -38.60 -9.11 -17.27
N PHE A 14 -37.75 -9.96 -17.83
CA PHE A 14 -36.31 -9.84 -17.58
C PHE A 14 -35.85 -8.54 -18.24
N LEU A 15 -35.94 -7.43 -17.50
CA LEU A 15 -35.45 -6.13 -17.95
C LEU A 15 -33.94 -6.24 -18.11
N ASP A 16 -33.48 -6.29 -19.36
CA ASP A 16 -32.07 -6.12 -19.71
C ASP A 16 -31.68 -4.65 -19.47
N CYS A 17 -31.59 -4.29 -18.19
CA CYS A 17 -31.22 -2.97 -17.74
C CYS A 17 -29.71 -2.92 -17.53
N ALA A 18 -29.02 -2.16 -18.39
CA ALA A 18 -27.58 -1.95 -18.32
C ALA A 18 -27.13 -1.42 -16.94
N VAL A 19 -27.94 -0.55 -16.31
CA VAL A 19 -27.67 0.00 -14.98
C VAL A 19 -27.71 -1.10 -13.92
N CYS A 20 -28.76 -1.93 -13.92
CA CYS A 20 -28.89 -3.05 -12.97
C CYS A 20 -27.76 -4.07 -13.13
N LYS A 21 -27.36 -4.38 -14.36
CA LYS A 21 -26.23 -5.27 -14.65
C LYS A 21 -24.92 -4.71 -14.10
N LYS A 22 -24.65 -3.42 -14.31
CA LYS A 22 -23.44 -2.76 -13.81
C LYS A 22 -23.42 -2.71 -12.27
N SER A 23 -24.52 -2.32 -11.64
CA SER A 23 -24.60 -2.20 -10.18
C SER A 23 -24.53 -3.54 -9.43
N LYS A 24 -24.93 -4.64 -10.07
CA LYS A 24 -24.85 -6.01 -9.50
C LYS A 24 -23.66 -6.81 -10.02
N SER A 25 -22.80 -6.20 -10.85
CA SER A 25 -21.60 -6.87 -11.35
C SER A 25 -20.64 -7.12 -10.19
N LYS A 26 -19.94 -8.26 -10.22
CA LYS A 26 -18.85 -8.53 -9.27
C LYS A 26 -17.67 -7.67 -9.67
N ALA A 27 -16.93 -7.17 -8.68
CA ALA A 27 -15.61 -6.61 -8.95
C ALA A 27 -14.78 -7.64 -9.74
N ALA A 28 -14.01 -7.17 -10.71
CA ALA A 28 -13.08 -8.02 -11.44
C ALA A 28 -12.15 -8.71 -10.44
N ALA A 29 -11.76 -9.95 -10.75
CA ALA A 29 -10.81 -10.66 -9.91
C ALA A 29 -9.51 -9.85 -9.83
N ILE A 30 -9.04 -9.60 -8.61
CA ILE A 30 -7.72 -9.00 -8.41
C ILE A 30 -6.68 -10.00 -8.93
N PRO A 31 -5.70 -9.58 -9.75
CA PRO A 31 -4.63 -10.45 -10.21
C PRO A 31 -3.98 -11.17 -9.02
N LYS A 32 -3.84 -12.49 -9.12
CA LYS A 32 -3.23 -13.31 -8.05
C LYS A 32 -1.74 -13.05 -7.87
N HIS A 33 -1.10 -12.46 -8.88
CA HIS A 33 0.32 -12.15 -8.89
C HIS A 33 0.50 -10.64 -9.02
N ALA A 34 1.34 -10.09 -8.15
CA ALA A 34 1.80 -8.73 -8.28
C ALA A 34 2.76 -8.63 -9.46
N THR A 35 2.54 -7.66 -10.34
CA THR A 35 3.55 -7.29 -11.34
C THR A 35 4.73 -6.67 -10.60
N CYS A 36 5.90 -7.29 -10.68
CA CYS A 36 7.12 -6.67 -10.13
C CYS A 36 7.53 -5.51 -11.03
N LEU A 37 7.33 -4.28 -10.56
CA LEU A 37 7.67 -3.04 -11.27
C LEU A 37 9.14 -2.63 -11.15
N SER A 38 9.93 -3.40 -10.40
CA SER A 38 11.34 -3.13 -10.10
C SER A 38 12.23 -4.23 -10.65
N SER A 39 13.35 -3.84 -11.28
CA SER A 39 14.34 -4.77 -11.84
C SER A 39 15.60 -4.90 -10.99
N ARG A 40 15.82 -3.96 -10.06
CA ARG A 40 16.90 -3.99 -9.05
C ARG A 40 16.45 -3.43 -7.70
N ILE A 41 17.27 -3.67 -6.68
CA ILE A 41 17.11 -3.08 -5.35
C ILE A 41 16.98 -1.56 -5.43
N PHE A 42 16.05 -1.00 -4.66
CA PHE A 42 15.79 0.44 -4.52
C PHE A 42 15.28 1.15 -5.79
N ASP A 43 14.82 0.42 -6.81
CA ASP A 43 14.10 1.00 -7.96
C ASP A 43 12.74 1.61 -7.58
N LEU A 44 12.11 1.05 -6.55
CA LEU A 44 10.85 1.48 -6.00
C LEU A 44 10.81 1.11 -4.51
N VAL A 45 10.66 2.12 -3.67
CA VAL A 45 10.42 1.94 -2.24
C VAL A 45 9.02 2.41 -1.89
N HIS A 46 8.33 1.64 -1.06
CA HIS A 46 7.06 2.02 -0.46
C HIS A 46 7.31 2.57 0.93
N ILE A 47 6.71 3.72 1.24
CA ILE A 47 6.93 4.40 2.53
C ILE A 47 5.60 4.64 3.22
N ASP A 48 5.51 4.30 4.50
CA ASP A 48 4.33 4.58 5.30
C ASP A 48 4.70 5.07 6.70
N ILE A 49 3.84 5.91 7.28
CA ILE A 49 3.96 6.38 8.67
C ILE A 49 2.79 5.83 9.46
N VAL A 50 3.08 4.95 10.41
CA VAL A 50 2.06 4.31 11.24
C VAL A 50 2.07 4.92 12.64
N GLY A 51 0.88 5.25 13.16
CA GLY A 51 0.67 5.77 14.52
C GLY A 51 -0.35 6.91 14.60
N PRO A 52 -0.53 7.54 15.76
CA PRO A 52 0.32 7.42 16.96
C PRO A 52 0.02 6.17 17.81
N PHE A 53 1.07 5.60 18.39
CA PHE A 53 1.01 4.54 19.39
C PHE A 53 1.28 5.08 20.79
N ALA A 54 1.12 4.21 21.81
CA ALA A 54 1.59 4.50 23.15
C ALA A 54 3.09 4.87 23.09
N PRO A 55 3.51 5.99 23.72
CA PRO A 55 4.90 6.41 23.65
C PRO A 55 5.85 5.33 24.17
N SER A 56 6.92 5.06 23.43
CA SER A 56 8.02 4.23 23.92
C SER A 56 8.73 4.92 25.10
N PHE A 57 9.69 4.23 25.72
CA PHE A 57 10.53 4.83 26.77
C PHE A 57 11.21 6.12 26.31
N GLY A 58 11.57 6.23 25.02
CA GLY A 58 12.14 7.44 24.40
C GLY A 58 11.11 8.47 23.91
N GLY A 59 9.82 8.29 24.24
CA GLY A 59 8.74 9.16 23.80
C GLY A 59 8.39 9.06 22.31
N LYS A 60 8.88 8.02 21.61
CA LYS A 60 8.60 7.79 20.18
C LYS A 60 7.20 7.20 20.03
N LYS A 61 6.40 7.76 19.11
CA LYS A 61 4.97 7.45 18.94
C LYS A 61 4.61 6.96 17.55
N TYR A 62 5.52 7.06 16.58
CA TYR A 62 5.28 6.68 15.20
C TYR A 62 6.38 5.74 14.70
N PHE A 63 6.02 4.92 13.72
CA PHE A 63 6.96 4.13 12.93
C PHE A 63 6.95 4.66 11.50
N LEU A 64 8.12 4.96 10.96
CA LEU A 64 8.32 5.11 9.53
C LEU A 64 8.77 3.75 8.98
N THR A 65 7.94 3.15 8.16
CA THR A 65 8.25 1.88 7.48
C THR A 65 8.65 2.17 6.03
N ILE A 66 9.75 1.57 5.58
CA ILE A 66 10.23 1.71 4.21
C ILE A 66 10.50 0.30 3.67
N VAL A 67 9.84 -0.08 2.59
CA VAL A 67 9.96 -1.43 2.01
C VAL A 67 10.44 -1.33 0.58
N ASP A 68 11.55 -2.00 0.26
CA ASP A 68 12.03 -2.14 -1.11
C ASP A 68 11.15 -3.13 -1.88
N ASN A 69 10.59 -2.71 -3.02
CA ASN A 69 9.70 -3.55 -3.81
C ASN A 69 10.43 -4.74 -4.47
N TYR A 70 11.73 -4.62 -4.75
CA TYR A 70 12.50 -5.70 -5.38
C TYR A 70 12.90 -6.79 -4.38
N SER A 71 13.68 -6.43 -3.36
CA SER A 71 14.22 -7.38 -2.38
C SER A 71 13.21 -7.80 -1.32
N ARG A 72 12.11 -7.04 -1.16
CA ARG A 72 11.16 -7.15 -0.04
C ARG A 72 11.78 -6.85 1.33
N PHE A 73 13.00 -6.29 1.37
CA PHE A 73 13.63 -5.89 2.61
C PHE A 73 12.94 -4.64 3.19
N GLY A 74 12.66 -4.68 4.49
CA GLY A 74 11.97 -3.61 5.21
C GLY A 74 12.87 -2.92 6.23
N TYR A 75 12.80 -1.60 6.27
CA TYR A 75 13.43 -0.73 7.26
C TYR A 75 12.35 -0.09 8.13
N VAL A 76 12.64 0.04 9.43
CA VAL A 76 11.72 0.65 10.40
C VAL A 76 12.47 1.67 11.24
N TYR A 77 11.95 2.88 11.30
CA TYR A 77 12.50 3.98 12.11
C TYR A 77 11.46 4.48 13.11
N LEU A 78 11.90 4.73 14.34
CA LEU A 78 11.06 5.27 15.41
C LEU A 78 11.06 6.80 15.41
N LEU A 79 9.88 7.40 15.30
CA LEU A 79 9.70 8.86 15.29
C LEU A 79 8.90 9.36 16.51
N LYS A 80 9.27 10.52 17.03
CA LYS A 80 8.58 11.27 18.07
C LYS A 80 7.40 12.05 17.48
N GLU A 81 7.63 12.65 16.32
CA GLU A 81 6.67 13.44 15.56
C GLU A 81 6.72 13.08 14.07
N LYS A 82 5.60 13.26 13.36
CA LYS A 82 5.54 13.01 11.91
C LYS A 82 6.47 13.92 11.10
N SER A 83 6.79 15.10 11.64
CA SER A 83 7.73 16.09 11.05
C SER A 83 9.15 15.53 10.88
N GLU A 84 9.56 14.55 11.69
CA GLU A 84 10.88 13.90 11.61
C GLU A 84 11.04 13.02 10.35
N THR A 85 9.94 12.73 9.64
CA THR A 85 9.94 11.78 8.51
C THR A 85 10.88 12.18 7.38
N PHE A 86 10.85 13.44 6.96
CA PHE A 86 11.62 13.88 5.80
C PHE A 86 13.13 13.80 6.05
N GLN A 87 13.57 14.18 7.25
CA GLN A 87 14.98 14.07 7.61
C GLN A 87 15.41 12.60 7.72
N THR A 88 14.60 11.77 8.39
CA THR A 88 14.85 10.33 8.50
C THR A 88 14.95 9.65 7.13
N PHE A 89 14.12 10.06 6.18
CA PHE A 89 14.18 9.56 4.81
C PHE A 89 15.48 9.96 4.08
N LYS A 90 15.97 11.20 4.27
CA LYS A 90 17.27 11.61 3.71
C LYS A 90 18.40 10.76 4.26
N ASP A 91 18.39 10.53 5.57
CA ASP A 91 19.41 9.72 6.25
C ASP A 91 19.37 8.27 5.73
N PHE A 92 18.16 7.73 5.51
CA PHE A 92 17.96 6.43 4.84
C PHE A 92 18.52 6.42 3.42
N ALA A 93 18.24 7.44 2.59
CA ALA A 93 18.76 7.52 1.23
C ALA A 93 20.29 7.57 1.20
N SER A 94 20.92 8.31 2.12
CA SER A 94 22.37 8.32 2.28
C SER A 94 22.91 6.95 2.71
N LEU A 95 22.24 6.25 3.62
CA LEU A 95 22.60 4.89 4.03
C LEU A 95 22.55 3.91 2.86
N VAL A 96 21.48 3.96 2.05
CA VAL A 96 21.33 3.12 0.85
C VAL A 96 22.48 3.36 -0.14
N TYR A 97 22.79 4.62 -0.41
CA TYR A 97 23.90 4.97 -1.30
C TYR A 97 25.24 4.46 -0.77
N ASN A 98 25.52 4.65 0.52
CA ASN A 98 26.79 4.25 1.11
C ASN A 98 26.98 2.72 1.16
N GLN A 99 25.90 1.95 1.37
CA GLN A 99 25.98 0.50 1.49
C GLN A 99 25.95 -0.22 0.15
N HIS A 100 25.19 0.30 -0.81
CA HIS A 100 24.87 -0.40 -2.05
C HIS A 100 25.35 0.31 -3.30
N SER A 101 25.88 1.55 -3.18
CA SER A 101 26.28 2.38 -4.33
C SER A 101 25.16 2.59 -5.34
N VAL A 102 23.90 2.66 -4.88
CA VAL A 102 22.72 2.93 -5.69
C VAL A 102 21.87 4.04 -5.07
N ASN A 103 21.16 4.77 -5.92
CA ASN A 103 20.19 5.77 -5.48
C ASN A 103 18.77 5.20 -5.56
N ILE A 104 17.91 5.64 -4.65
CA ILE A 104 16.47 5.33 -4.69
C ILE A 104 15.87 6.02 -5.92
N ALA A 105 15.28 5.24 -6.83
CA ALA A 105 14.78 5.79 -8.09
C ALA A 105 13.37 6.38 -7.96
N ARG A 106 12.48 5.71 -7.20
CA ARG A 106 11.08 6.12 -7.04
C ARG A 106 10.58 5.80 -5.64
N ILE A 107 9.64 6.61 -5.18
CA ILE A 107 8.93 6.48 -3.92
C ILE A 107 7.44 6.36 -4.25
N GLN A 108 6.73 5.48 -3.56
CA GLN A 108 5.26 5.35 -3.64
C GLN A 108 4.64 5.39 -2.24
#